data_AF-A0A8H3BN69-F1
#
_entry.id   AF-A0A8H3BN69-F1
#
_cell.length_a   1.000
_cell.length_b   1.000
_cell.length_c   1.000
_cell.angle_alpha   90.00
_cell.angle_beta   90.00
_cell.angle_gamma   90.00
#
_symmetry.space_group_name_H-M   'P 1'
#
loop_
_entity.id
_entity.type
_entity.pdbx_description
1 polymer ?
#
loop_
_entity_poly.entity_id
_entity_poly.type
_entity_poly.pdbx_seq_one_letter_code
_entity_poly.pdbx_strand_id
1 'polypeptide(L)'
;MNYPDSNKLGPYQDANQTRPEEEPTSQSAASTHTRIDSSMSTDEMIDFLRSRGVRGITDQIDSSSATRFPTIVGGMSEVYEARLTDGSRVAIKCPRIDSWGDDMHMQLLLERTARELYVWSKCAHPNLVPLIGMAQFRGQISLISPWMENGTISQYLSHTSASLTTRYRMCEMISAVTTHLHDRGIAHGNIKGSKILVSKDGTPMLGGFGNAELREMSFQFSSVESNTGFTMRWAAPELLLGECEMPTLYADVYALGMTILAS
;
A
#
# COMPACT_ATOMS: atom_id res chain seq x y z
N MET A 1 -24.48 49.78 30.27
CA MET A 1 -24.88 49.45 31.65
C MET A 1 -26.35 49.08 31.64
N ASN A 2 -26.69 48.04 32.40
CA ASN A 2 -28.02 47.58 32.81
C ASN A 2 -28.78 46.60 31.88
N TYR A 3 -28.50 45.31 32.11
CA TYR A 3 -29.57 44.32 32.25
C TYR A 3 -30.41 44.63 33.51
N PRO A 4 -31.68 44.17 33.57
CA PRO A 4 -31.92 43.06 34.47
C PRO A 4 -32.83 41.97 33.91
N ASP A 5 -32.52 40.77 34.38
CA ASP A 5 -33.21 39.50 34.24
C ASP A 5 -34.42 39.36 35.19
N SER A 6 -35.28 38.41 34.79
CA SER A 6 -35.98 37.41 35.62
C SER A 6 -37.46 37.54 35.97
N ASN A 7 -38.15 36.46 35.57
CA ASN A 7 -39.27 35.75 36.19
C ASN A 7 -40.71 36.29 36.07
N LYS A 8 -41.56 35.49 35.39
CA LYS A 8 -42.55 34.62 36.06
C LYS A 8 -43.25 33.66 35.08
N LEU A 9 -43.19 32.37 35.42
CA LEU A 9 -43.97 31.24 34.87
C LEU A 9 -45.38 31.18 35.48
N GLY A 10 -46.34 30.68 34.69
CA GLY A 10 -47.66 30.19 35.12
C GLY A 10 -48.34 29.41 33.98
N PRO A 11 -49.17 28.38 34.26
CA PRO A 11 -49.16 27.11 33.52
C PRO A 11 -50.36 26.91 32.58
N TYR A 12 -50.24 25.99 31.60
CA TYR A 12 -51.42 25.35 30.98
C TYR A 12 -51.12 23.89 30.56
N GLN A 13 -52.14 23.05 30.78
CA GLN A 13 -52.12 21.59 30.90
C GLN A 13 -52.24 20.82 29.57
N ASP A 14 -51.69 19.60 29.60
CA ASP A 14 -52.06 18.32 28.98
C ASP A 14 -53.01 18.28 27.77
N ALA A 15 -52.51 17.69 26.68
CA ALA A 15 -53.31 16.86 25.79
C ALA A 15 -52.54 15.55 25.49
N ASN A 16 -53.11 14.46 25.97
CA ASN A 16 -52.61 13.10 25.82
C ASN A 16 -52.93 12.53 24.42
N GLN A 17 -51.98 11.72 23.92
CA GLN A 17 -52.16 10.49 23.15
C GLN A 17 -52.68 10.55 21.70
N THR A 18 -51.80 10.15 20.77
CA THR A 18 -51.89 8.81 20.15
C THR A 18 -50.56 8.44 19.47
N ARG A 19 -50.00 7.29 19.86
CA ARG A 19 -48.74 6.68 19.36
C ARG A 19 -49.10 5.70 18.24
N PRO A 20 -48.50 5.76 17.04
CA PRO A 20 -48.55 4.64 16.11
C PRO A 20 -47.53 3.57 16.55
N GLU A 21 -48.00 2.34 16.58
CA GLU A 21 -47.28 1.12 16.93
C GLU A 21 -46.10 0.87 15.98
N GLU A 22 -44.95 0.50 16.56
CA GLU A 22 -43.80 -0.01 15.83
C GLU A 22 -44.09 -1.46 15.40
N GLU A 23 -44.19 -1.69 14.09
CA GLU A 23 -44.10 -3.04 13.51
C GLU A 23 -42.69 -3.30 12.95
N PRO A 24 -42.26 -4.58 12.96
CA PRO A 24 -40.89 -4.96 13.29
C PRO A 24 -39.92 -4.80 12.13
N THR A 25 -38.75 -4.23 12.43
CA THR A 25 -37.55 -4.24 11.60
C THR A 25 -37.20 -5.65 11.16
N SER A 26 -37.48 -5.94 9.88
CA SER A 26 -36.97 -7.11 9.19
C SER A 26 -35.46 -6.96 8.98
N GLN A 27 -34.71 -7.61 9.86
CA GLN A 27 -33.48 -8.37 9.60
C GLN A 27 -32.47 -7.76 8.60
N SER A 28 -31.52 -7.03 9.18
CA SER A 28 -30.07 -7.12 8.93
C SER A 28 -29.63 -8.03 7.77
N ALA A 29 -29.38 -7.42 6.61
CA ALA A 29 -28.44 -7.93 5.65
C ALA A 29 -27.04 -7.40 6.03
N ALA A 30 -26.19 -8.27 6.56
CA ALA A 30 -24.85 -7.96 7.01
C ALA A 30 -23.95 -7.57 5.82
N SER A 31 -23.59 -6.29 5.71
CA SER A 31 -22.43 -5.87 4.90
C SER A 31 -21.84 -4.54 5.40
N THR A 32 -21.03 -4.56 6.46
CA THR A 32 -20.27 -3.37 6.86
C THR A 32 -18.98 -3.74 7.59
N HIS A 33 -17.99 -4.28 6.85
CA HIS A 33 -16.61 -3.99 7.21
C HIS A 33 -16.17 -2.78 6.38
N THR A 34 -16.17 -1.60 7.03
CA THR A 34 -15.71 -0.32 6.45
C THR A 34 -14.26 -0.02 6.84
N ARG A 35 -13.51 -1.05 7.28
CA ARG A 35 -12.18 -0.93 7.84
C ARG A 35 -11.43 -2.25 7.63
N ILE A 36 -10.15 -2.18 7.25
CA ILE A 36 -9.23 -3.30 7.49
C ILE A 36 -8.55 -3.00 8.82
N ASP A 37 -8.64 -3.94 9.76
CA ASP A 37 -7.98 -3.80 11.05
C ASP A 37 -7.36 -5.12 11.52
N SER A 38 -6.64 -5.02 12.63
CA SER A 38 -5.90 -6.11 13.23
C SER A 38 -6.78 -7.21 13.85
N SER A 39 -8.09 -7.20 13.69
CA SER A 39 -8.96 -8.30 14.14
C SER A 39 -9.39 -9.23 13.00
N MET A 40 -9.21 -8.83 11.74
CA MET A 40 -9.64 -9.62 10.58
C MET A 40 -8.73 -10.82 10.33
N SER A 41 -9.34 -11.97 10.04
CA SER A 41 -8.63 -13.14 9.51
C SER A 41 -8.13 -12.92 8.08
N THR A 42 -7.19 -13.77 7.66
CA THR A 42 -6.63 -13.76 6.29
C THR A 42 -7.73 -13.88 5.23
N ASP A 43 -8.72 -14.75 5.43
CA ASP A 43 -9.79 -14.97 4.46
C ASP A 43 -10.74 -13.76 4.37
N GLU A 44 -11.08 -13.15 5.51
CA GLU A 44 -11.87 -11.91 5.55
C GLU A 44 -11.15 -10.75 4.83
N MET A 45 -9.82 -10.63 5.00
CA MET A 45 -9.03 -9.64 4.28
C MET A 45 -9.01 -9.91 2.76
N ILE A 46 -8.89 -11.18 2.34
CA ILE A 46 -8.94 -11.56 0.92
C ILE A 46 -10.29 -11.18 0.32
N ASP A 47 -11.39 -11.54 0.97
CA ASP A 47 -12.73 -11.26 0.47
C ASP A 47 -13.01 -9.76 0.43
N PHE A 48 -12.55 -9.02 1.44
CA PHE A 48 -12.60 -7.56 1.42
C PHE A 48 -11.82 -6.98 0.21
N LEU A 49 -10.58 -7.39 -0.02
CA LEU A 49 -9.77 -6.90 -1.13
C LEU A 49 -10.39 -7.25 -2.49
N ARG A 50 -10.97 -8.45 -2.64
CA ARG A 50 -11.74 -8.85 -3.85
C ARG A 50 -12.93 -7.92 -4.06
N SER A 51 -13.69 -7.63 -3.02
CA SER A 51 -14.85 -6.71 -3.10
C SER A 51 -14.47 -5.30 -3.56
N ARG A 52 -13.19 -4.91 -3.38
CA ARG A 52 -12.63 -3.62 -3.80
C ARG A 52 -11.92 -3.65 -5.16
N GLY A 53 -12.03 -4.77 -5.88
CA GLY A 53 -11.52 -4.96 -7.23
C GLY A 53 -10.09 -5.50 -7.33
N VAL A 54 -9.49 -5.94 -6.21
CA VAL A 54 -8.16 -6.59 -6.27
C VAL A 54 -8.34 -8.02 -6.78
N ARG A 55 -7.73 -8.32 -7.94
CA ARG A 55 -7.86 -9.62 -8.60
C ARG A 55 -7.16 -10.72 -7.79
N GLY A 56 -7.87 -11.79 -7.48
CA GLY A 56 -7.28 -13.03 -6.95
C GLY A 56 -6.78 -13.94 -8.07
N ILE A 57 -5.55 -14.42 -7.99
CA ILE A 57 -4.91 -15.24 -9.05
C ILE A 57 -4.21 -16.49 -8.53
N THR A 58 -4.58 -16.98 -7.34
CA THR A 58 -3.93 -18.14 -6.70
C THR A 58 -3.86 -19.35 -7.62
N ASP A 59 -4.96 -19.68 -8.29
CA ASP A 59 -5.06 -20.83 -9.19
C ASP A 59 -4.29 -20.67 -10.52
N GLN A 60 -3.81 -19.45 -10.81
CA GLN A 60 -3.01 -19.16 -12.00
C GLN A 60 -1.50 -19.27 -11.72
N ILE A 61 -1.07 -19.50 -10.48
CA ILE A 61 0.35 -19.68 -10.14
C ILE A 61 0.70 -21.16 -10.26
N ASP A 62 1.71 -21.47 -11.09
CA ASP A 62 2.33 -22.79 -11.07
C ASP A 62 3.16 -22.92 -9.79
N SER A 63 2.54 -23.49 -8.75
CA SER A 63 3.15 -23.65 -7.42
C SER A 63 4.43 -24.49 -7.44
N SER A 64 4.61 -25.36 -8.45
CA SER A 64 5.82 -26.18 -8.59
C SER A 64 7.02 -25.40 -9.14
N SER A 65 6.76 -24.28 -9.82
CA SER A 65 7.79 -23.41 -10.39
C SER A 65 8.41 -22.42 -9.40
N ALA A 66 7.77 -22.23 -8.24
CA ALA A 66 8.21 -21.24 -7.26
C ALA A 66 9.55 -21.64 -6.65
N THR A 67 10.46 -20.67 -6.49
CA THR A 67 11.76 -20.91 -5.86
C THR A 67 11.60 -21.45 -4.44
N ARG A 68 12.45 -22.41 -4.08
CA ARG A 68 12.43 -23.00 -2.72
C ARG A 68 12.71 -21.96 -1.64
N PHE A 69 13.68 -21.08 -1.90
CA PHE A 69 14.12 -20.00 -1.02
C PHE A 69 13.80 -18.65 -1.66
N PRO A 70 13.63 -17.59 -0.85
CA PRO A 70 13.39 -16.26 -1.38
C PRO A 70 14.61 -15.77 -2.16
N THR A 71 14.36 -15.17 -3.32
CA THR A 71 15.40 -14.55 -4.16
C THR A 71 15.81 -13.20 -3.58
N ILE A 72 14.88 -12.51 -2.90
CA ILE A 72 15.13 -11.23 -2.22
C ILE A 72 14.54 -11.30 -0.82
N VAL A 73 15.34 -10.92 0.19
CA VAL A 73 14.91 -10.81 1.58
C VAL A 73 14.95 -9.35 1.99
N GLY A 74 13.80 -8.79 2.35
CA GLY A 74 13.67 -7.47 2.95
C GLY A 74 13.31 -7.57 4.43
N GLY A 75 13.29 -6.43 5.12
CA GLY A 75 13.01 -6.39 6.57
C GLY A 75 11.61 -6.91 6.95
N MET A 76 10.60 -6.66 6.12
CA MET A 76 9.20 -7.02 6.40
C MET A 76 8.60 -8.01 5.39
N SER A 77 9.34 -8.33 4.33
CA SER A 77 8.81 -9.14 3.22
C SER A 77 9.90 -9.91 2.53
N GLU A 78 9.52 -11.03 1.95
CA GLU A 78 10.35 -11.87 1.10
C GLU A 78 9.78 -11.91 -0.31
N VAL A 79 10.65 -12.04 -1.32
CA VAL A 79 10.23 -12.16 -2.73
C VAL A 79 10.74 -13.48 -3.30
N TYR A 80 9.82 -14.24 -3.86
CA TYR A 80 10.06 -15.49 -4.56
C TYR A 80 9.88 -15.27 -6.06
N GLU A 81 10.63 -15.99 -6.88
CA GLU A 81 10.36 -16.08 -8.31
C GLU A 81 9.47 -17.29 -8.57
N ALA A 82 8.47 -17.15 -9.44
CA ALA A 82 7.63 -18.24 -9.89
C ALA A 82 7.16 -18.00 -11.34
N ARG A 83 6.32 -18.90 -11.85
CA ARG A 83 5.62 -18.76 -13.13
C ARG A 83 4.12 -18.83 -12.94
N LEU A 84 3.40 -18.15 -13.83
CA LEU A 84 1.99 -18.39 -14.04
C LEU A 84 1.78 -19.60 -14.95
N THR A 85 0.55 -20.12 -15.01
CA THR A 85 0.16 -21.26 -15.87
C THR A 85 0.37 -21.00 -17.37
N ASP A 86 0.43 -19.74 -17.79
CA ASP A 86 0.75 -19.34 -19.16
C ASP A 86 2.27 -19.28 -19.45
N GLY A 87 3.11 -19.55 -18.44
CA GLY A 87 4.57 -19.55 -18.52
C GLY A 87 5.23 -18.22 -18.16
N SER A 88 4.46 -17.14 -17.95
CA SER A 88 4.98 -15.81 -17.58
C SER A 88 5.71 -15.85 -16.24
N ARG A 89 6.89 -15.22 -16.16
CA ARG A 89 7.67 -15.12 -14.90
C ARG A 89 7.10 -14.02 -14.01
N VAL A 90 6.93 -14.33 -12.74
CA VAL A 90 6.36 -13.41 -11.74
C VAL A 90 7.19 -13.36 -10.47
N ALA A 91 7.13 -12.22 -9.80
CA ALA A 91 7.58 -12.04 -8.44
C ALA A 91 6.39 -12.24 -7.50
N ILE A 92 6.57 -13.08 -6.48
CA ILE A 92 5.63 -13.28 -5.39
C ILE A 92 6.22 -12.63 -4.14
N LYS A 93 5.69 -11.47 -3.75
CA LYS A 93 6.08 -10.78 -2.51
C LYS A 93 5.18 -11.21 -1.36
N CYS A 94 5.75 -11.77 -0.33
CA CYS A 94 5.05 -12.30 0.84
C CYS A 94 5.50 -11.57 2.12
N PRO A 95 4.63 -11.44 3.13
CA PRO A 95 5.03 -11.02 4.47
C PRO A 95 6.13 -11.93 5.02
N ARG A 96 7.12 -11.35 5.69
CA ARG A 96 8.17 -12.12 6.37
C ARG A 96 7.71 -12.47 7.77
N ILE A 97 7.26 -13.70 7.94
CA ILE A 97 6.81 -14.24 9.22
C ILE A 97 7.96 -14.99 9.85
N ASP A 98 8.54 -14.41 10.88
CA ASP A 98 9.45 -15.14 11.76
C ASP A 98 8.63 -16.04 12.68
N SER A 99 9.05 -17.29 12.87
CA SER A 99 8.44 -18.26 13.79
C SER A 99 8.50 -17.86 15.27
N TRP A 100 9.07 -16.68 15.57
CA TRP A 100 9.23 -16.08 16.89
C TRP A 100 8.34 -14.85 17.11
N GLY A 101 7.60 -14.41 16.09
CA GLY A 101 6.69 -13.28 16.20
C GLY A 101 5.42 -13.66 16.97
N ASP A 102 4.91 -12.74 17.80
CA ASP A 102 3.59 -12.89 18.41
C ASP A 102 2.47 -12.64 17.36
N ASP A 103 1.25 -13.06 17.71
CA ASP A 103 0.06 -12.90 16.85
C ASP A 103 -0.17 -11.42 16.47
N MET A 104 0.26 -10.49 17.33
CA MET A 104 0.15 -9.05 17.07
C MET A 104 1.07 -8.61 15.93
N HIS A 105 2.34 -9.04 15.92
CA HIS A 105 3.28 -8.73 14.84
C HIS A 105 2.83 -9.32 13.49
N MET A 106 2.32 -10.55 13.50
CA MET A 106 1.71 -11.19 12.33
C MET A 106 0.63 -10.30 11.73
N GLN A 107 -0.26 -9.84 12.58
CA GLN A 107 -1.42 -9.08 12.18
C GLN A 107 -1.06 -7.71 11.62
N LEU A 108 -0.06 -7.04 12.21
CA LEU A 108 0.48 -5.79 11.68
C LEU A 108 1.06 -5.97 10.27
N LEU A 109 1.73 -7.10 10.01
CA LEU A 109 2.26 -7.41 8.68
C LEU A 109 1.15 -7.67 7.65
N LEU A 110 0.09 -8.38 8.05
CA LEU A 110 -1.08 -8.61 7.20
C LEU A 110 -1.79 -7.29 6.85
N GLU A 111 -2.01 -6.44 7.85
CA GLU A 111 -2.63 -5.12 7.65
C GLU A 111 -1.81 -4.26 6.68
N ARG A 112 -0.48 -4.20 6.86
CA ARG A 112 0.45 -3.50 5.95
C ARG A 112 0.40 -4.06 4.53
N THR A 113 0.29 -5.38 4.40
CA THR A 113 0.22 -6.07 3.10
C THR A 113 -1.09 -5.76 2.38
N ALA A 114 -2.21 -5.76 3.10
CA ALA A 114 -3.51 -5.41 2.55
C ALA A 114 -3.57 -3.94 2.11
N ARG A 115 -2.96 -3.02 2.89
CA ARG A 115 -2.80 -1.62 2.50
C ARG A 115 -1.95 -1.46 1.25
N GLU A 116 -0.80 -2.13 1.19
CA GLU A 116 0.07 -2.09 0.02
C GLU A 116 -0.68 -2.58 -1.23
N LEU A 117 -1.38 -3.71 -1.15
CA LEU A 117 -2.20 -4.24 -2.24
C LEU A 117 -3.26 -3.24 -2.69
N TYR A 118 -3.98 -2.65 -1.73
CA TYR A 118 -5.04 -1.71 -2.03
C TYR A 118 -4.52 -0.48 -2.76
N VAL A 119 -3.51 0.21 -2.20
CA VAL A 119 -2.92 1.42 -2.81
C VAL A 119 -2.34 1.10 -4.19
N TRP A 120 -1.60 -0.01 -4.31
CA TRP A 120 -1.02 -0.43 -5.58
C TRP A 120 -2.09 -0.75 -6.63
N SER A 121 -3.22 -1.35 -6.24
CA SER A 121 -4.34 -1.63 -7.16
C SER A 121 -5.02 -0.38 -7.74
N LYS A 122 -4.83 0.80 -7.12
CA LYS A 122 -5.39 2.07 -7.61
C LYS A 122 -4.48 2.82 -8.57
N CYS A 123 -3.30 2.29 -8.86
CA CYS A 123 -2.28 2.95 -9.65
C CYS A 123 -1.97 2.17 -10.93
N ALA A 124 -1.92 2.87 -12.07
CA ALA A 124 -1.52 2.28 -13.34
C ALA A 124 -0.79 3.32 -14.19
N HIS A 125 0.49 3.07 -14.46
CA HIS A 125 1.35 3.95 -15.25
C HIS A 125 2.43 3.14 -15.97
N PRO A 126 2.90 3.53 -17.18
CA PRO A 126 3.94 2.79 -17.91
C PRO A 126 5.26 2.59 -17.15
N ASN A 127 5.56 3.49 -16.20
CA ASN A 127 6.76 3.44 -15.35
C ASN A 127 6.45 3.04 -13.91
N LEU A 128 5.36 2.32 -13.69
CA LEU A 128 4.97 1.73 -12.41
C LEU A 128 4.94 0.21 -12.58
N VAL A 129 5.55 -0.53 -11.66
CA VAL A 129 5.56 -2.00 -11.69
C VAL A 129 4.11 -2.50 -11.67
N PRO A 130 3.62 -3.24 -12.66
CA PRO A 130 2.22 -3.67 -12.68
C PRO A 130 1.89 -4.60 -11.52
N LEU A 131 0.74 -4.38 -10.87
CA LEU A 131 0.12 -5.37 -9.99
C LEU A 131 -0.71 -6.33 -10.85
N ILE A 132 -0.30 -7.60 -10.94
CA ILE A 132 -1.08 -8.64 -11.64
C ILE A 132 -2.29 -9.04 -10.78
N GLY A 133 -2.08 -9.13 -9.46
CA GLY A 133 -3.11 -9.46 -8.49
C GLY A 133 -2.54 -9.88 -7.14
N MET A 134 -3.40 -10.46 -6.32
CA MET A 134 -3.03 -11.10 -5.07
C MET A 134 -3.20 -12.62 -5.17
N ALA A 135 -2.43 -13.36 -4.37
CA ALA A 135 -2.59 -14.79 -4.23
C ALA A 135 -2.35 -15.24 -2.79
N GLN A 136 -2.91 -16.40 -2.44
CA GLN A 136 -2.50 -17.10 -1.25
C GLN A 136 -1.26 -17.94 -1.56
N PHE A 137 -0.12 -17.62 -0.97
CA PHE A 137 1.12 -18.35 -1.16
C PHE A 137 1.71 -18.69 0.21
N ARG A 138 1.97 -19.98 0.45
CA ARG A 138 2.45 -20.49 1.76
C ARG A 138 1.59 -20.03 2.95
N GLY A 139 0.26 -19.99 2.75
CA GLY A 139 -0.71 -19.61 3.78
C GLY A 139 -0.84 -18.10 4.01
N GLN A 140 -0.20 -17.26 3.19
CA GLN A 140 -0.19 -15.81 3.35
C GLN A 140 -0.76 -15.08 2.14
N ILE A 141 -1.33 -13.90 2.36
CA ILE A 141 -1.68 -12.97 1.28
C ILE A 141 -0.39 -12.43 0.69
N SER A 142 -0.21 -12.62 -0.61
CA SER A 142 0.98 -12.24 -1.34
C SER A 142 0.66 -11.39 -2.56
N LEU A 143 1.54 -10.45 -2.86
CA LEU A 143 1.43 -9.53 -3.99
C LEU A 143 2.14 -10.13 -5.20
N ILE A 144 1.50 -10.09 -6.36
CA ILE A 144 2.03 -10.67 -7.59
C ILE A 144 2.27 -9.58 -8.62
N SER A 145 3.50 -9.51 -9.12
CA SER A 145 3.91 -8.61 -10.20
C SER A 145 4.73 -9.38 -11.25
N PRO A 146 4.97 -8.81 -12.44
CA PRO A 146 5.96 -9.38 -13.35
C PRO A 146 7.34 -9.45 -12.69
N TRP A 147 8.12 -10.47 -13.03
CA TRP A 147 9.53 -10.53 -12.63
C TRP A 147 10.35 -9.54 -13.46
N MET A 148 11.13 -8.67 -12.80
CA MET A 148 11.96 -7.67 -13.47
C MET A 148 13.38 -8.20 -13.66
N GLU A 149 13.72 -8.59 -14.89
CA GLU A 149 14.93 -9.34 -15.21
C GLU A 149 16.22 -8.58 -14.96
N ASN A 150 16.18 -7.27 -15.10
CA ASN A 150 17.35 -6.41 -14.96
C ASN A 150 17.54 -5.90 -13.51
N GLY A 151 16.76 -6.41 -12.56
CA GLY A 151 16.89 -6.13 -11.13
C GLY A 151 16.53 -4.67 -10.79
N THR A 152 17.21 -4.12 -9.79
CA THR A 152 17.04 -2.71 -9.38
C THR A 152 17.83 -1.77 -10.29
N ILE A 153 17.43 -0.51 -10.39
CA ILE A 153 18.15 0.49 -11.21
C ILE A 153 19.60 0.65 -10.74
N SER A 154 19.86 0.55 -9.43
CA SER A 154 21.23 0.60 -8.89
C SER A 154 22.08 -0.57 -9.37
N GLN A 155 21.53 -1.78 -9.42
CA GLN A 155 22.22 -2.96 -9.99
C GLN A 155 22.35 -2.83 -11.50
N TYR A 156 21.33 -2.36 -12.20
CA TYR A 156 21.37 -2.20 -13.64
C TYR A 156 22.49 -1.24 -14.07
N LEU A 157 22.53 -0.05 -13.46
CA LEU A 157 23.51 0.99 -13.76
C LEU A 157 24.94 0.62 -13.33
N SER A 158 25.12 -0.27 -12.36
CA SER A 158 26.46 -0.74 -11.98
C SER A 158 27.07 -1.69 -13.01
N HIS A 159 26.24 -2.37 -13.81
CA HIS A 159 26.68 -3.35 -14.80
C HIS A 159 26.55 -2.86 -16.25
N THR A 160 25.95 -1.69 -16.47
CA THR A 160 25.81 -1.09 -17.80
C THR A 160 26.46 0.28 -17.88
N SER A 161 27.17 0.52 -18.98
CA SER A 161 27.67 1.85 -19.33
C SER A 161 26.54 2.70 -19.94
N ALA A 162 25.49 2.94 -19.16
CA ALA A 162 24.37 3.77 -19.60
C ALA A 162 24.84 5.20 -19.88
N SER A 163 24.58 5.69 -21.09
CA SER A 163 24.90 7.06 -21.47
C SER A 163 24.19 8.07 -20.57
N LEU A 164 24.74 9.29 -20.48
CA LEU A 164 24.11 10.36 -19.72
C LEU A 164 22.69 10.65 -20.24
N THR A 165 22.49 10.61 -21.56
CA THR A 165 21.16 10.75 -22.20
C THR A 165 20.18 9.66 -21.74
N THR A 166 20.64 8.41 -21.64
CA THR A 166 19.82 7.29 -21.14
C THR A 166 19.41 7.54 -19.69
N ARG A 167 20.36 7.96 -18.84
CA ARG A 167 20.09 8.28 -17.43
C ARG A 167 19.09 9.42 -17.27
N TYR A 168 19.21 10.48 -18.08
CA TYR A 168 18.23 11.57 -18.07
C TYR A 168 16.82 11.11 -18.43
N ARG A 169 16.68 10.27 -19.46
CA ARG A 169 15.37 9.68 -19.82
C ARG A 169 14.81 8.83 -18.68
N MET A 170 15.65 8.04 -18.01
CA MET A 170 15.20 7.27 -16.84
C MET A 170 14.72 8.17 -15.71
N CYS A 171 15.39 9.30 -15.46
CA CYS A 171 14.95 10.29 -14.48
C CYS A 171 13.58 10.86 -14.86
N GLU A 172 13.40 11.28 -16.11
CA GLU A 172 12.12 11.79 -16.63
C GLU A 172 10.97 10.79 -16.44
N MET A 173 11.21 9.51 -16.75
CA MET A 173 10.24 8.43 -16.58
C MET A 173 9.84 8.23 -15.11
N ILE A 174 10.80 8.30 -14.19
CA ILE A 174 10.53 8.17 -12.76
C ILE A 174 9.87 9.43 -12.17
N SER A 175 10.22 10.62 -12.66
CA SER A 175 9.50 11.84 -12.34
C SER A 175 8.04 11.77 -12.80
N ALA A 176 7.78 11.29 -14.02
CA ALA A 176 6.43 11.18 -14.58
C ALA A 176 5.51 10.25 -13.74
N VAL A 177 5.99 9.08 -13.34
CA VAL A 177 5.21 8.20 -12.44
C VAL A 177 5.03 8.82 -11.06
N THR A 178 6.01 9.57 -10.55
CA THR A 178 5.88 10.26 -9.25
C THR A 178 4.79 11.33 -9.31
N THR A 179 4.76 12.14 -10.38
CA THR A 179 3.67 13.09 -10.64
C THR A 179 2.32 12.39 -10.74
N HIS A 180 2.24 11.26 -11.46
CA HIS A 180 1.01 10.48 -11.57
C HIS A 180 0.46 10.01 -10.21
N LEU A 181 1.33 9.62 -9.28
CA LEU A 181 0.95 9.27 -7.91
C LEU A 181 0.46 10.51 -7.14
N HIS A 182 1.19 11.61 -7.26
CA HIS A 182 0.88 12.87 -6.56
C HIS A 182 -0.45 13.47 -7.00
N ASP A 183 -0.78 13.41 -8.29
CA ASP A 183 -2.07 13.83 -8.84
C ASP A 183 -3.26 13.03 -8.26
N ARG A 184 -3.00 11.84 -7.71
CA ARG A 184 -3.99 10.98 -7.02
C ARG A 184 -3.93 11.13 -5.50
N GLY A 185 -3.14 12.07 -4.99
CA GLY A 185 -2.94 12.25 -3.56
C GLY A 185 -2.21 11.09 -2.88
N ILE A 186 -1.37 10.35 -3.63
CA ILE A 186 -0.58 9.23 -3.12
C ILE A 186 0.85 9.69 -2.89
N ALA A 187 1.31 9.65 -1.64
CA ALA A 187 2.74 9.72 -1.32
C ALA A 187 3.31 8.30 -1.32
N HIS A 188 4.37 8.04 -2.07
CA HIS A 188 5.03 6.73 -2.11
C HIS A 188 5.81 6.46 -0.81
N GLY A 189 6.46 7.48 -0.25
CA GLY A 189 7.13 7.44 1.05
C GLY A 189 8.42 6.62 1.14
N ASN A 190 8.97 6.17 0.01
CA ASN A 190 10.24 5.41 0.00
C ASN A 190 10.90 5.37 -1.38
N ILE A 191 10.86 6.47 -2.15
CA ILE A 191 11.51 6.53 -3.46
C ILE A 191 13.03 6.42 -3.27
N LYS A 192 13.63 5.39 -3.87
CA LYS A 192 15.08 5.11 -3.87
C LYS A 192 15.44 4.12 -4.96
N GLY A 193 16.73 4.03 -5.31
CA GLY A 193 17.21 3.14 -6.36
C GLY A 193 16.83 1.66 -6.17
N SER A 194 16.78 1.16 -4.93
CA SER A 194 16.35 -0.22 -4.64
C SER A 194 14.83 -0.46 -4.79
N LYS A 195 14.05 0.59 -5.04
CA LYS A 195 12.59 0.54 -5.30
C LYS A 195 12.24 0.80 -6.76
N ILE A 196 13.22 1.17 -7.59
CA ILE A 196 13.06 1.29 -9.02
C ILE A 196 13.61 0.01 -9.64
N LEU A 197 12.73 -0.80 -10.23
CA LEU A 197 13.11 -2.01 -10.95
C LEU A 197 13.29 -1.69 -12.43
N VAL A 198 14.01 -2.54 -13.15
CA VAL A 198 14.25 -2.40 -14.58
C VAL A 198 13.70 -3.62 -15.30
N SER A 199 12.78 -3.39 -16.22
CA SER A 199 12.19 -4.43 -17.06
C SER A 199 13.22 -4.99 -18.05
N LYS A 200 12.91 -6.12 -18.69
CA LYS A 200 13.75 -6.76 -19.72
C LYS A 200 14.28 -5.81 -20.80
N ASP A 201 13.46 -4.86 -21.25
CA ASP A 201 13.78 -3.88 -22.30
C ASP A 201 14.57 -2.66 -21.79
N GLY A 202 14.92 -2.61 -20.50
CA GLY A 202 15.69 -1.52 -19.91
C GLY A 202 14.83 -0.35 -19.42
N THR A 203 13.50 -0.52 -19.37
CA THR A 203 12.57 0.51 -18.91
C THR A 203 12.52 0.55 -17.37
N PRO A 204 12.78 1.71 -16.73
CA PRO A 204 12.67 1.83 -15.28
C PRO A 204 11.20 1.88 -14.85
N MET A 205 10.89 1.18 -13.77
CA MET A 205 9.56 1.04 -13.20
C MET A 205 9.62 1.19 -11.67
N LEU A 206 8.87 2.15 -11.13
CA LEU A 206 8.74 2.37 -9.69
C LEU A 206 7.85 1.29 -9.06
N GLY A 207 8.29 0.71 -7.94
CA GLY A 207 7.51 -0.24 -7.17
C GLY A 207 7.79 -0.17 -5.66
N GLY A 208 7.18 -1.06 -4.89
CA GLY A 208 7.38 -1.15 -3.44
C GLY A 208 6.56 -0.16 -2.63
N PHE A 209 5.24 -0.31 -2.70
CA PHE A 209 4.22 0.55 -2.08
C PHE A 209 4.00 0.31 -0.57
N GLY A 210 4.85 -0.48 0.10
CA GLY A 210 4.66 -0.83 1.52
C GLY A 210 4.70 0.35 2.50
N ASN A 211 5.19 1.51 2.06
CA ASN A 211 5.17 2.77 2.84
C ASN A 211 4.26 3.83 2.18
N ALA A 212 3.50 3.46 1.16
CA ALA A 212 2.69 4.42 0.44
C ALA A 212 1.47 4.81 1.29
N GLU A 213 1.17 6.11 1.26
CA GLU A 213 0.03 6.71 1.93
C GLU A 213 -0.88 7.38 0.92
N LEU A 214 -2.17 7.05 0.99
CA LEU A 214 -3.21 7.64 0.16
C LEU A 214 -4.02 8.61 1.03
N ARG A 215 -4.03 9.89 0.65
CA ARG A 215 -4.67 10.97 1.43
C ARG A 215 -6.18 10.79 1.62
N GLU A 216 -6.86 10.18 0.64
CA GLU A 216 -8.30 9.92 0.67
C GLU A 216 -8.57 8.43 0.49
N MET A 217 -8.54 7.68 1.59
CA MET A 217 -8.97 6.28 1.59
C MET A 217 -10.48 6.18 1.86
N SER A 218 -11.19 5.37 1.08
CA SER A 218 -12.62 5.08 1.27
C SER A 218 -12.92 4.25 2.54
N PHE A 219 -11.90 3.88 3.30
CA PHE A 219 -11.96 3.16 4.56
C PHE A 219 -10.67 3.41 5.35
N GLN A 220 -10.71 3.16 6.66
CA GLN A 220 -9.54 3.37 7.52
C GLN A 220 -8.72 2.08 7.65
N PHE A 221 -7.40 2.23 7.76
CA PHE A 221 -6.52 1.22 8.37
C PHE A 221 -6.33 1.59 9.84
N SER A 222 -5.92 0.66 10.70
CA SER A 222 -5.39 1.03 12.01
C SER A 222 -4.25 2.02 11.83
N SER A 223 -4.16 3.01 12.73
CA SER A 223 -2.95 3.82 12.89
C SER A 223 -1.84 2.90 13.40
N VAL A 224 -1.26 2.09 12.51
CA VAL A 224 -0.07 1.33 12.83
C VAL A 224 1.02 2.37 13.02
N GLU A 225 1.51 2.51 14.25
CA GLU A 225 2.65 3.37 14.57
C GLU A 225 3.72 3.16 13.49
N SER A 226 3.96 4.23 12.73
CA SER A 226 4.90 4.26 11.62
C SER A 226 6.30 4.24 12.21
N ASN A 227 6.77 3.06 12.61
CA ASN A 227 8.16 2.88 12.97
C ASN A 227 9.00 3.11 11.69
N THR A 228 9.36 4.39 11.48
CA THR A 228 10.31 4.96 10.52
C THR A 228 10.62 4.08 9.30
N GLY A 229 9.61 3.81 8.47
CA GLY A 229 9.76 2.98 7.26
C GLY A 229 10.62 3.64 6.15
N PHE A 230 11.02 4.90 6.34
CA PHE A 230 11.85 5.63 5.39
C PHE A 230 13.33 5.27 5.54
N THR A 231 14.06 5.37 4.43
CA THR A 231 15.50 5.11 4.43
C THR A 231 16.24 6.41 4.73
N MET A 232 16.93 6.51 5.87
CA MET A 232 17.54 7.76 6.37
C MET A 232 18.24 8.61 5.30
N ARG A 233 19.03 8.01 4.39
CA ARG A 233 19.75 8.72 3.33
C ARG A 233 18.84 9.43 2.31
N TRP A 234 17.60 8.97 2.14
CA TRP A 234 16.60 9.54 1.23
C TRP A 234 15.47 10.26 1.97
N ALA A 235 15.50 10.28 3.30
CA ALA A 235 14.45 10.90 4.11
C ALA A 235 14.56 12.42 4.06
N ALA A 236 13.42 13.07 3.83
CA ALA A 236 13.32 14.52 3.85
C ALA A 236 13.54 15.07 5.27
N PRO A 237 14.08 16.29 5.44
CA PRO A 237 14.39 16.85 6.76
C PRO A 237 13.18 16.87 7.71
N GLU A 238 11.99 17.20 7.22
CA GLU A 238 10.75 17.25 8.00
C GLU A 238 10.36 15.88 8.59
N LEU A 239 10.69 14.78 7.91
CA LEU A 239 10.49 13.42 8.43
C LEU A 239 11.54 13.07 9.50
N LEU A 240 12.77 13.54 9.35
CA LEU A 240 13.85 13.31 10.31
C LEU A 240 13.67 14.12 11.60
N LEU A 241 13.05 15.30 11.50
CA LEU A 241 12.76 16.18 12.62
C LEU A 241 11.45 15.82 13.34
N GLY A 242 10.70 14.84 12.85
CA GLY A 242 9.42 14.43 13.43
C GLY A 242 8.32 15.48 13.26
N GLU A 243 8.46 16.39 12.30
CA GLU A 243 7.45 17.42 11.99
C GLU A 243 6.24 16.83 11.24
N CYS A 244 6.40 15.64 10.66
CA CYS A 244 5.36 14.86 10.01
C CYS A 244 5.47 13.39 10.43
N GLU A 245 4.35 12.80 10.87
CA GLU A 245 4.29 11.38 11.22
C GLU A 245 4.19 10.48 9.97
N MET A 246 3.61 11.01 8.88
CA MET A 246 3.34 10.26 7.65
C MET A 246 4.11 10.82 6.46
N PRO A 247 4.49 9.97 5.47
CA PRO A 247 5.03 10.43 4.20
C PRO A 247 4.16 11.48 3.52
N THR A 248 4.80 12.52 2.97
CA THR A 248 4.13 13.60 2.25
C THR A 248 4.56 13.61 0.77
N LEU A 249 3.78 14.28 -0.07
CA LEU A 249 4.13 14.48 -1.48
C LEU A 249 5.46 15.24 -1.62
N TYR A 250 5.75 16.18 -0.70
CA TYR A 250 7.01 16.94 -0.70
C TYR A 250 8.21 16.06 -0.30
N ALA A 251 8.01 15.16 0.65
CA ALA A 251 9.05 14.21 1.05
C ALA A 251 9.44 13.27 -0.10
N ASP A 252 8.48 12.88 -0.95
CA ASP A 252 8.77 12.12 -2.18
C ASP A 252 9.62 12.91 -3.17
N VAL A 253 9.38 14.23 -3.33
CA VAL A 253 10.19 15.09 -4.22
C VAL A 253 11.63 15.13 -3.73
N TYR A 254 11.85 15.27 -2.41
CA TYR A 254 13.18 15.20 -1.82
C TYR A 254 13.85 13.84 -2.08
N ALA A 255 13.12 12.75 -1.79
CA ALA A 255 13.61 11.39 -2.00
C ALA A 255 13.95 11.11 -3.48
N LEU A 256 13.16 11.64 -4.41
CA LEU A 256 13.42 11.58 -5.84
C LEU A 256 14.72 12.31 -6.20
N GLY A 257 14.92 13.54 -5.69
CA GLY A 257 16.16 14.29 -5.89
C GLY A 257 17.39 13.52 -5.37
N MET A 258 17.30 12.94 -4.18
CA MET A 258 18.36 12.10 -3.61
C MET A 258 18.60 10.83 -4.43
N THR A 259 17.56 10.26 -5.02
CA THR A 259 17.67 9.09 -5.91
C THR A 259 18.40 9.43 -7.19
N ILE A 260 18.07 10.56 -7.81
CA ILE A 260 18.74 11.05 -9.03
C ILE A 260 20.22 11.35 -8.74
N LEU A 261 20.52 11.97 -7.59
CA LEU A 261 21.90 12.27 -7.21
C LEU A 261 22.75 11.02 -6.98
N ALA A 262 22.15 9.96 -6.42
CA ALA A 262 22.85 8.74 -6.04
C ALA A 262 23.02 7.71 -7.17
N SER A 263 22.36 7.91 -8.33
CA SER A 263 22.27 6.91 -9.41
C SER A 263 23.16 7.23 -10.59
#